data_AF-A0A162QIY4-F1
#
_entry.id   AF-A0A162QIY4-F1
#
_cell.length_a   1.000
_cell.length_b   1.000
_cell.length_c   1.000
_cell.angle_alpha   90.00
_cell.angle_beta   90.00
_cell.angle_gamma   90.00
#
_symmetry.space_group_name_H-M   'P 1'
#
loop_
_entity.id
_entity.type
_entity.pdbx_description
1 polymer ?
#
loop_
_entity_poly.entity_id
_entity_poly.type
_entity_poly.pdbx_seq_one_letter_code
_entity_poly.pdbx_strand_id
1 'polypeptide(L)'
;MTCLKCLAVDRKFQASGIGSAILQYITPQCKELSEFIGCRCLIIDAIREKVNWYKDRGFQFIDSEDNLKEYDVTIPMFIDFRDDEIVIDYFEEEV
;
A
#
# COMPACT_ATOMS: atom_id res chain seq x y z
N MET A 1 2.27 -7.59 9.25
CA MET A 1 1.97 -6.93 7.96
C MET A 1 0.59 -7.35 7.47
N THR A 2 -0.15 -6.45 6.82
CA THR A 2 -1.46 -6.75 6.22
C THR A 2 -1.29 -6.89 4.71
N CYS A 3 -1.94 -7.87 4.07
CA CYS A 3 -1.78 -8.13 2.64
C CYS A 3 -3.13 -8.18 1.93
N LEU A 4 -3.31 -7.35 0.89
CA LEU A 4 -4.47 -7.40 0.02
C LEU A 4 -4.18 -8.34 -1.16
N LYS A 5 -4.80 -9.53 -1.13
CA LYS A 5 -4.52 -10.60 -2.10
C LYS A 5 -5.12 -10.38 -3.48
N CYS A 6 -6.28 -9.74 -3.57
CA CYS A 6 -6.94 -9.51 -4.85
C CYS A 6 -7.82 -8.26 -4.77
N LEU A 7 -7.71 -7.43 -5.80
CA LEU A 7 -8.64 -6.33 -6.06
C LEU A 7 -9.10 -6.46 -7.51
N ALA A 8 -10.35 -6.89 -7.69
CA ALA A 8 -10.95 -7.08 -9.00
C ALA A 8 -12.25 -6.30 -9.11
N VAL A 9 -12.42 -5.61 -10.24
CA VAL A 9 -13.67 -4.95 -10.63
C VAL A 9 -14.09 -5.54 -11.97
N ASP A 10 -15.34 -5.99 -12.04
CA ASP A 10 -15.92 -6.51 -13.28
C ASP A 10 -15.73 -5.50 -14.43
N ARG A 11 -15.39 -6.01 -15.62
CA ARG A 11 -15.05 -5.19 -16.78
C ARG A 11 -16.12 -4.15 -17.12
N LYS A 12 -17.39 -4.47 -16.91
CA LYS A 12 -18.52 -3.55 -17.18
C LYS A 12 -18.49 -2.31 -16.29
N PHE A 13 -17.86 -2.40 -15.13
CA PHE A 13 -17.78 -1.32 -14.15
C PHE A 13 -16.37 -0.75 -13.98
N GLN A 14 -15.41 -1.15 -14.83
CA GLN A 14 -14.09 -0.54 -14.83
C GLN A 14 -14.17 0.94 -15.26
N ALA A 15 -13.16 1.73 -14.89
CA ALA A 15 -13.11 3.19 -15.11
C ALA A 15 -14.21 4.03 -14.43
N SER A 16 -15.08 3.44 -13.61
CA SER A 16 -16.10 4.15 -12.82
C SER A 16 -15.62 4.61 -11.43
N GLY A 17 -14.34 4.39 -11.10
CA GLY A 17 -13.77 4.75 -9.79
C GLY A 17 -13.93 3.70 -8.68
N ILE A 18 -14.67 2.60 -8.90
CA ILE A 18 -14.93 1.56 -7.88
C ILE A 18 -13.65 1.03 -7.23
N GLY A 19 -12.62 0.70 -8.01
CA GLY A 19 -11.35 0.21 -7.44
C GLY A 19 -10.70 1.21 -6.50
N SER A 20 -10.79 2.50 -6.82
CA SER A 20 -10.29 3.58 -5.96
C SER A 20 -11.13 3.70 -4.70
N ALA A 21 -12.46 3.60 -4.81
CA ALA A 21 -13.36 3.66 -3.67
C ALA A 21 -13.13 2.49 -2.71
N ILE A 22 -12.88 1.28 -3.25
CA ILE A 22 -12.50 0.12 -2.42
C ILE A 22 -11.21 0.40 -1.67
N LEU A 23 -10.16 0.89 -2.34
CA LEU A 23 -8.89 1.21 -1.68
C LEU A 23 -9.05 2.30 -0.62
N GLN A 24 -9.80 3.37 -0.92
CA GLN A 24 -10.11 4.43 0.03
C GLN A 24 -10.85 3.92 1.27
N TYR A 25 -11.68 2.88 1.12
CA TYR A 25 -12.39 2.26 2.22
C TYR A 25 -11.49 1.34 3.06
N ILE A 26 -10.66 0.51 2.44
CA ILE A 26 -9.86 -0.50 3.19
C ILE A 26 -8.59 0.08 3.80
N THR A 27 -7.98 1.13 3.22
CA THR A 27 -6.70 1.67 3.69
C THR A 27 -6.80 2.21 5.13
N PRO A 28 -7.81 3.01 5.51
CA PRO A 28 -8.00 3.44 6.91
C PRO A 28 -8.18 2.26 7.87
N GLN A 29 -8.93 1.23 7.48
CA GLN A 29 -9.13 0.03 8.29
C GLN A 29 -7.81 -0.73 8.51
N CYS A 30 -6.95 -0.77 7.50
CA CYS A 30 -5.62 -1.37 7.63
C CYS A 30 -4.71 -0.56 8.56
N LYS A 31 -4.86 0.77 8.59
CA LYS A 31 -4.17 1.65 9.54
C LYS A 31 -4.66 1.45 10.98
N GLU A 32 -5.96 1.38 11.21
CA GLU A 32 -6.52 1.08 12.54
C GLU A 32 -6.05 -0.29 13.04
N LEU A 33 -6.06 -1.30 12.15
CA LEU A 33 -5.49 -2.61 12.48
C LEU A 33 -3.99 -2.52 12.78
N SER A 34 -3.25 -1.72 12.02
CA SER A 34 -1.83 -1.46 12.25
C SER A 34 -1.53 -0.97 13.65
N GLU A 35 -2.29 0.00 14.14
CA GLU A 35 -2.17 0.55 15.48
C GLU A 35 -2.60 -0.46 16.56
N PHE A 36 -3.61 -1.29 16.28
CA PHE A 36 -4.14 -2.25 17.25
C PHE A 36 -3.24 -3.49 17.45
N ILE A 37 -2.71 -4.08 16.37
CA ILE A 37 -1.91 -5.32 16.43
C ILE A 37 -0.42 -5.13 16.15
N GLY A 38 0.02 -3.90 15.85
CA GLY A 38 1.42 -3.59 15.53
C GLY A 38 1.85 -4.07 14.14
N CYS A 39 0.94 -4.27 13.19
CA CYS A 39 1.35 -4.47 11.80
C CYS A 39 1.78 -3.11 11.19
N ARG A 40 2.84 -3.04 10.39
CA ARG A 40 3.36 -1.74 9.92
C ARG A 40 2.84 -1.30 8.54
N CYS A 41 2.53 -2.25 7.67
CA CYS A 41 2.28 -1.94 6.26
C CYS A 41 1.07 -2.69 5.70
N LEU A 42 0.44 -2.09 4.69
CA LEU A 42 -0.42 -2.76 3.71
C LEU A 42 0.42 -3.11 2.47
N ILE A 43 0.51 -4.40 2.12
CA ILE A 43 1.32 -4.90 1.00
C ILE A 43 0.43 -5.50 -0.11
N ILE A 44 0.84 -5.27 -1.36
CA ILE A 44 0.21 -5.83 -2.57
C ILE A 44 1.27 -6.34 -3.55
N ASP A 45 0.84 -7.28 -4.39
CA ASP A 45 1.50 -7.61 -5.65
C ASP A 45 0.75 -6.87 -6.78
N ALA A 46 1.20 -5.67 -7.12
CA ALA A 46 0.53 -4.83 -8.11
C ALA A 46 0.80 -5.35 -9.53
N ILE A 47 -0.25 -5.57 -10.33
CA ILE A 47 -0.06 -5.90 -11.75
C ILE A 47 0.70 -4.74 -12.43
N ARG A 48 1.73 -5.04 -13.21
CA ARG A 48 2.66 -4.06 -13.79
C ARG A 48 1.94 -2.89 -14.48
N GLU A 49 0.89 -3.14 -15.25
CA GLU A 49 0.15 -2.09 -15.98
C GLU A 49 -0.62 -1.13 -15.06
N LYS A 50 -0.72 -1.44 -13.76
CA LYS A 50 -1.40 -0.63 -12.75
C LYS A 50 -0.46 -0.04 -11.70
N VAL A 51 0.86 -0.20 -11.83
CA VAL A 51 1.83 0.36 -10.87
C VAL A 51 1.60 1.85 -10.62
N ASN A 52 1.50 2.67 -11.67
CA ASN A 52 1.25 4.11 -11.51
C ASN A 52 -0.09 4.39 -10.83
N TRP A 53 -1.12 3.59 -11.13
CA TRP A 53 -2.42 3.72 -10.48
C TRP A 53 -2.34 3.45 -8.96
N TYR A 54 -1.50 2.49 -8.53
CA TYR A 54 -1.22 2.27 -7.12
C TYR A 54 -0.32 3.37 -6.52
N LYS A 55 0.70 3.85 -7.24
CA LYS A 55 1.56 4.98 -6.80
C LYS A 55 0.72 6.22 -6.49
N ASP A 56 -0.21 6.57 -7.37
CA ASP A 56 -1.13 7.71 -7.20
C ASP A 56 -2.04 7.57 -5.96
N ARG A 57 -2.09 6.39 -5.35
CA ARG A 57 -2.92 6.05 -4.17
C ARG A 57 -2.08 5.78 -2.93
N GLY A 58 -0.82 6.23 -2.92
CA GLY A 58 0.06 6.18 -1.77
C GLY A 58 0.93 4.94 -1.67
N PHE A 59 0.84 4.00 -2.61
CA PHE A 59 1.72 2.84 -2.62
C PHE A 59 3.12 3.21 -3.10
N GLN A 60 4.12 2.65 -2.43
CA GLN A 60 5.54 2.75 -2.73
C GLN A 60 6.07 1.38 -3.13
N PHE A 61 7.17 1.32 -3.88
CA PHE A 61 7.83 0.05 -4.16
C PHE A 61 8.51 -0.49 -2.91
N ILE A 62 8.47 -1.81 -2.71
CA ILE A 62 9.25 -2.46 -1.64
C ILE A 62 10.75 -2.38 -1.93
N ASP A 63 11.14 -2.62 -3.19
CA ASP A 63 12.52 -2.46 -3.68
C ASP A 63 12.66 -1.15 -4.46
N SER A 64 13.90 -0.72 -4.73
CA SER A 64 14.11 0.43 -5.63
C SER A 64 13.53 0.17 -7.02
N GLU A 65 13.03 1.22 -7.67
CA GLU A 65 12.47 1.15 -9.03
C GLU A 65 13.49 0.58 -10.04
N ASP A 66 14.79 0.83 -9.81
CA ASP A 66 15.90 0.31 -10.60
C ASP A 66 16.11 -1.21 -10.49
N ASN A 67 15.60 -1.84 -9.43
CA ASN A 67 15.72 -3.30 -9.21
C ASN A 67 14.55 -4.09 -9.82
N LEU A 68 13.55 -3.41 -10.40
CA LEU A 68 12.39 -4.05 -11.00
C LEU A 68 12.77 -4.71 -12.32
N LYS A 69 12.63 -6.04 -12.41
CA LYS A 69 12.98 -6.77 -13.64
C LYS A 69 11.89 -6.56 -14.66
N GLU A 70 12.24 -6.30 -15.92
CA GLU A 70 11.27 -6.01 -16.98
C GLU A 70 10.21 -7.11 -17.15
N TYR A 71 10.57 -8.36 -16.88
CA TYR A 71 9.70 -9.53 -17.03
C TYR A 71 8.80 -9.85 -15.83
N ASP A 72 8.89 -9.10 -14.72
CA ASP A 72 8.02 -9.36 -13.56
C ASP A 72 6.57 -8.95 -13.90
N VAL A 73 5.63 -9.90 -13.81
CA VAL A 73 4.20 -9.68 -14.09
C VAL A 73 3.54 -8.81 -13.02
N THR A 74 4.03 -8.92 -11.79
CA THR A 74 3.59 -8.14 -10.64
C THR A 74 4.78 -7.47 -9.96
N ILE A 75 4.53 -6.30 -9.38
CA ILE A 75 5.50 -5.51 -8.64
C ILE A 75 5.07 -5.44 -7.18
N PRO A 76 5.91 -5.89 -6.23
CA PRO A 76 5.63 -5.75 -4.81
C PRO A 76 5.60 -4.27 -4.41
N MET A 77 4.49 -3.83 -3.82
CA MET A 77 4.29 -2.46 -3.37
C MET A 77 3.65 -2.43 -1.98
N PHE A 78 3.83 -1.33 -1.26
CA PHE A 78 3.30 -1.17 0.09
C PHE A 78 2.89 0.27 0.42
N ILE A 79 2.01 0.40 1.42
CA ILE A 79 1.80 1.65 2.16
C ILE A 79 2.41 1.45 3.54
N ASP A 80 3.28 2.37 3.98
CA ASP A 80 3.76 2.43 5.37
C ASP A 80 2.73 3.16 6.23
N PHE A 81 2.32 2.55 7.33
CA PHE A 81 1.44 3.18 8.33
C PHE A 81 2.21 3.69 9.53
N ARG A 82 3.55 3.59 9.55
CA ARG A 82 4.37 4.14 10.62
C ARG A 82 4.06 5.62 10.82
N ASP A 83 3.80 5.97 12.08
CA ASP A 83 3.71 7.35 12.52
C ASP A 83 5.13 7.86 12.81
N ASP A 84 5.67 8.70 11.93
CA ASP A 84 7.02 9.22 12.06
C ASP A 84 7.14 10.21 13.23
N GLU A 85 6.05 10.89 13.64
CA GLU A 85 6.06 11.82 14.76
C GLU A 85 6.26 11.06 16.08
N ILE A 86 5.51 9.97 16.29
CA ILE A 86 5.68 9.10 17.47
C ILE A 86 7.10 8.55 17.58
N VAL A 87 7.71 8.20 16.44
CA VAL A 87 9.08 7.68 16.42
C VAL A 87 10.09 8.76 16.81
N ILE A 88 9.93 9.99 16.29
CA ILE A 88 10.81 11.11 16.63
C ILE A 88 10.69 11.43 18.12
N ASP A 89 9.46 11.56 18.64
CA ASP A 89 9.20 11.85 20.05
C ASP A 89 9.88 10.82 20.97
N TYR A 90 9.76 9.53 20.65
CA TYR A 90 10.41 8.45 21.41
C TYR A 90 11.94 8.64 21.53
N PHE A 91 12.60 9.07 20.46
CA PHE A 91 14.06 9.27 20.46
C PHE A 91 14.50 10.61 21.03
N GLU A 92 13.64 11.63 21.03
CA GLU A 92 13.92 12.94 21.65
C GLU A 92 13.74 12.91 23.17
N GLU A 93 12.87 12.06 23.72
CA GLU A 93 12.70 11.87 25.17
C GLU A 93 13.90 11.17 25.86
N GLU A 94 14.78 10.50 25.11
CA GLU A 94 15.97 9.80 25.65
C GLU A 94 17.25 10.68 25.75
N VAL A 95 17.18 11.99 25.44
CA VAL A 95 18.33 12.93 25.43
C VAL A 95 18.35 13.88 26.63
#